data_AF-A0A9D9GGJ9-F1
#
_entry.id   AF-A0A9D9GGJ9-F1
#
_cell.length_a   1.000
_cell.length_b   1.000
_cell.length_c   1.000
_cell.angle_alpha   90.00
_cell.angle_beta   90.00
_cell.angle_gamma   90.00
#
_symmetry.space_group_name_H-M   'P 1'
#
loop_
_entity.id
_entity.type
_entity.pdbx_description
1 polymer ?
#
loop_
_entity_poly.entity_id
_entity_poly.type
_entity_poly.pdbx_seq_one_letter_code
_entity_poly.pdbx_strand_id
1 'polypeptide(L)'
;MKKRYIILLVSACFAFVSCLDQVPVDSVPGEGVVKDLKSAQVALTGAYDAAQSYEALQVVTMNYASDNVLLYSAQAIVVPQFKAAGTAGWDPTDGGGFSSYYSGINQVNTVLKYLPGVAAEESKKNDLLGQAYFLRALAYFDLARTYGGVQLILEPSESPDNGKGTRKSSYADVLKQVKADLEQAESLLGDGLASKATASVWAVYALKARVCLYLEQWDEAAQYASKVIGSGKFSLTPEITGIYNAPLSSESIFELVFSSADRLPFFTYYLPSDKGGRLDYIPNPDLVAELLNPALGGKRAQLVRDKGDGVYVVEEYA
;
A
#
# COMPACT_ATOMS: atom_id res chain seq x y z
N MET A 1 49.52 48.16 -20.22
CA MET A 1 49.73 46.91 -19.46
C MET A 1 48.55 46.53 -18.56
N LYS A 2 48.00 47.44 -17.73
CA LYS A 2 46.86 47.14 -16.81
C LYS A 2 45.58 46.57 -17.46
N LYS A 3 45.22 46.98 -18.69
CA LYS A 3 44.03 46.44 -19.40
C LYS A 3 44.15 44.98 -19.87
N ARG A 4 45.37 44.46 -20.11
CA ARG A 4 45.59 43.06 -20.50
C ARG A 4 45.41 42.07 -19.34
N TYR A 5 45.73 42.50 -18.12
CA TYR A 5 45.54 41.68 -16.92
C TYR A 5 44.06 41.54 -16.53
N ILE A 6 43.24 42.56 -16.78
CA ILE A 6 41.80 42.52 -16.51
C ILE A 6 41.09 41.54 -17.45
N ILE A 7 41.47 41.49 -18.72
CA ILE A 7 40.90 40.54 -19.69
C ILE A 7 41.31 39.09 -19.36
N LEU A 8 42.54 38.85 -18.91
CA LEU A 8 43.00 37.54 -18.44
C LEU A 8 42.29 37.07 -17.16
N LEU A 9 42.01 38.00 -16.22
CA LEU A 9 41.26 37.70 -14.99
C LEU A 9 39.77 37.40 -15.26
N VAL A 10 39.13 38.12 -16.19
CA VAL A 10 37.74 37.86 -16.57
C VAL A 10 37.61 36.54 -17.34
N SER A 11 38.57 36.22 -18.22
CA SER A 11 38.60 34.94 -18.94
C SER A 11 38.88 33.74 -18.02
N ALA A 12 39.67 33.92 -16.97
CA ALA A 12 39.90 32.89 -15.95
C ALA A 12 38.66 32.65 -15.07
N CYS A 13 37.84 33.68 -14.80
CA CYS A 13 36.59 33.51 -14.05
C CYS A 13 35.51 32.74 -14.84
N PHE A 14 35.51 32.79 -16.17
CA PHE A 14 34.56 32.00 -16.99
C PHE A 14 34.98 30.53 -17.17
N ALA A 15 36.24 30.18 -16.93
CA ALA A 15 36.73 28.80 -17.02
C ALA A 15 36.34 27.91 -15.82
N PHE A 16 35.84 28.49 -14.72
CA PHE A 16 35.46 27.76 -13.51
C PHE A 16 33.94 27.52 -13.36
N VAL A 17 33.11 27.97 -14.30
CA VAL A 17 31.64 27.79 -14.22
C VAL A 17 31.20 26.39 -14.66
N SER A 18 32.05 25.64 -15.38
CA SER A 18 31.69 24.31 -15.92
C SER A 18 31.76 23.15 -14.92
N CYS A 19 32.22 23.36 -13.69
CA CYS A 19 32.34 22.30 -12.66
C CYS A 19 31.25 22.38 -11.57
N LEU A 20 30.21 23.18 -11.76
CA LEU A 20 29.19 23.42 -10.72
C LEU A 20 27.91 22.59 -10.87
N ASP A 21 27.76 21.84 -11.96
CA ASP A 21 26.66 20.90 -12.14
C ASP A 21 27.02 19.54 -11.53
N GLN A 22 26.93 19.44 -10.20
CA GLN A 22 27.01 18.15 -9.51
C GLN A 22 25.68 17.41 -9.71
N VAL A 23 25.67 16.47 -10.66
CA VAL A 23 24.62 15.44 -10.67
C VAL A 23 24.86 14.53 -9.46
N PRO A 24 23.89 14.30 -8.58
CA PRO A 24 24.11 13.47 -7.41
C PRO A 24 24.49 12.06 -7.88
N VAL A 25 25.65 11.57 -7.44
CA VAL A 25 26.18 10.27 -7.88
C VAL A 25 25.38 9.10 -7.29
N ASP A 26 24.69 9.35 -6.17
CA ASP A 26 23.93 8.36 -5.41
C ASP A 26 22.41 8.43 -5.65
N SER A 27 21.94 9.27 -6.59
CA SER A 27 20.53 9.34 -6.95
C SER A 27 20.35 9.32 -8.45
N VAL A 28 19.38 8.55 -8.94
CA VAL A 28 18.96 8.63 -10.34
C VAL A 28 18.04 9.86 -10.47
N PRO A 29 18.37 10.87 -11.30
CA PRO A 29 17.45 11.98 -11.57
C PRO A 29 16.10 11.45 -12.09
N GLY A 30 14.99 12.12 -11.79
CA GLY A 30 13.63 11.64 -12.13
C GLY A 30 13.47 11.17 -13.58
N GLU A 31 14.03 11.93 -14.54
CA GLU A 31 14.03 11.61 -15.98
C GLU A 31 14.82 10.34 -16.34
N GLY A 32 15.73 9.88 -15.47
CA GLY A 32 16.54 8.67 -15.68
C GLY A 32 15.97 7.40 -15.04
N VAL A 33 14.93 7.51 -14.21
CA VAL A 33 14.36 6.36 -13.47
C VAL A 33 13.58 5.43 -14.41
N VAL A 34 12.76 6.00 -15.29
CA VAL A 34 11.91 5.26 -16.24
C VAL A 34 12.31 5.62 -17.67
N LYS A 35 13.19 4.82 -18.27
CA LYS A 35 13.74 5.04 -19.62
C LYS A 35 13.42 3.92 -20.60
N ASP A 36 13.08 2.74 -20.09
CA ASP A 36 12.66 1.57 -20.86
C ASP A 36 11.63 0.77 -20.04
N LEU A 37 10.99 -0.24 -20.66
CA LEU A 37 10.01 -1.08 -19.96
C LEU A 37 10.60 -1.80 -18.75
N LYS A 38 11.89 -2.16 -18.80
CA LYS A 38 12.53 -2.89 -17.70
C LYS A 38 12.69 -1.99 -16.49
N SER A 39 13.15 -0.75 -16.68
CA SER A 39 13.28 0.19 -15.58
C SER A 39 11.91 0.65 -15.06
N ALA A 40 10.89 0.73 -15.92
CA ALA A 40 9.50 0.94 -15.52
C ALA A 40 8.98 -0.19 -14.62
N GLN A 41 9.21 -1.45 -15.02
CA GLN A 41 8.85 -2.63 -14.23
C GLN A 41 9.54 -2.60 -12.86
N VAL A 42 10.83 -2.28 -12.81
CA VAL A 42 11.58 -2.17 -11.54
C VAL A 42 11.01 -1.07 -10.65
N ALA A 43 10.71 0.10 -11.20
CA ALA A 43 10.08 1.19 -10.45
C ALA A 43 8.69 0.78 -9.90
N LEU A 44 7.90 0.07 -10.71
CA LEU A 44 6.61 -0.46 -10.27
C LEU A 44 6.75 -1.55 -9.21
N THR A 45 7.76 -2.43 -9.30
CA THR A 45 8.08 -3.38 -8.23
C THR A 45 8.39 -2.66 -6.92
N GLY A 46 9.15 -1.56 -6.95
CA GLY A 46 9.36 -0.71 -5.78
C GLY A 46 8.07 -0.15 -5.20
N ALA A 47 7.09 0.21 -6.05
CA ALA A 47 5.78 0.66 -5.56
C ALA A 47 4.98 -0.46 -4.87
N TYR A 48 5.08 -1.71 -5.34
CA TYR A 48 4.51 -2.87 -4.64
C TYR A 48 5.22 -3.17 -3.31
N ASP A 49 6.55 -3.03 -3.25
CA ASP A 49 7.34 -3.14 -2.02
C ASP A 49 6.96 -2.06 -0.99
N ALA A 50 6.75 -0.82 -1.44
CA ALA A 50 6.20 0.22 -0.59
C ALA A 50 4.79 -0.16 -0.08
N ALA A 51 3.96 -0.77 -0.93
CA ALA A 51 2.62 -1.24 -0.56
C ALA A 51 2.63 -2.31 0.52
N GLN A 52 3.55 -3.26 0.43
CA GLN A 52 3.77 -4.23 1.48
C GLN A 52 3.96 -3.56 2.84
N SER A 53 4.82 -2.54 2.90
CA SER A 53 5.11 -1.83 4.14
C SER A 53 3.90 -1.10 4.73
N TYR A 54 3.16 -0.33 3.94
CA TYR A 54 2.04 0.46 4.47
C TYR A 54 0.76 -0.35 4.72
N GLU A 55 0.49 -1.40 3.94
CA GLU A 55 -0.71 -2.25 4.12
C GLU A 55 -0.63 -3.03 5.43
N ALA A 56 0.55 -3.51 5.84
CA ALA A 56 0.68 -4.22 7.12
C ALA A 56 0.42 -3.31 8.32
N LEU A 57 0.87 -2.04 8.27
CA LEU A 57 0.55 -1.06 9.31
C LEU A 57 -0.96 -0.78 9.35
N GLN A 58 -1.59 -0.73 8.18
CA GLN A 58 -3.03 -0.53 8.06
C GLN A 58 -3.84 -1.68 8.65
N VAL A 59 -3.41 -2.93 8.47
CA VAL A 59 -4.07 -4.11 9.07
C VAL A 59 -4.07 -4.02 10.60
N VAL A 60 -2.93 -3.68 11.24
CA VAL A 60 -2.86 -3.50 12.70
C VAL A 60 -3.82 -2.38 13.13
N THR A 61 -3.68 -1.23 12.47
CA THR A 61 -4.39 0.01 12.83
C THR A 61 -5.91 -0.20 12.77
N MET A 62 -6.40 -0.83 11.70
CA MET A 62 -7.84 -1.05 11.52
C MET A 62 -8.40 -2.09 12.49
N ASN A 63 -7.69 -3.20 12.74
CA ASN A 63 -8.15 -4.21 13.69
C ASN A 63 -8.19 -3.68 15.13
N TYR A 64 -7.22 -2.85 15.50
CA TYR A 64 -7.20 -2.23 16.82
C TYR A 64 -8.27 -1.14 16.97
N ALA A 65 -8.58 -0.42 15.89
CA ALA A 65 -9.66 0.57 15.86
C ALA A 65 -11.07 -0.05 15.85
N SER A 66 -11.20 -1.30 15.39
CA SER A 66 -12.47 -1.99 15.18
C SER A 66 -12.80 -3.02 16.26
N ASP A 67 -12.33 -2.84 17.50
CA ASP A 67 -12.52 -3.71 18.67
C ASP A 67 -12.17 -5.21 18.56
N ASN A 68 -11.66 -5.67 17.41
CA ASN A 68 -11.26 -7.06 17.16
C ASN A 68 -10.09 -7.53 18.04
N VAL A 69 -9.20 -6.61 18.43
CA VAL A 69 -7.97 -6.93 19.17
C VAL A 69 -7.75 -5.96 20.32
N LEU A 70 -7.05 -6.43 21.35
CA LEU A 70 -6.64 -5.65 22.51
C LEU A 70 -5.12 -5.51 22.53
N LEU A 71 -4.61 -4.34 22.95
CA LEU A 71 -3.19 -4.14 23.20
C LEU A 71 -2.81 -4.78 24.54
N TYR A 72 -2.40 -6.04 24.48
CA TYR A 72 -2.07 -6.89 25.62
C TYR A 72 -0.80 -6.44 26.36
N SER A 73 0.20 -5.94 25.63
CA SER A 73 1.48 -5.50 26.21
C SER A 73 1.41 -4.16 26.94
N ALA A 74 0.35 -3.37 26.74
CA ALA A 74 0.16 -2.07 27.38
C ALA A 74 -1.34 -1.77 27.67
N GLN A 75 -1.90 -2.53 28.60
CA GLN A 75 -3.34 -2.53 28.93
C GLN A 75 -3.91 -1.17 29.40
N ALA A 76 -3.06 -0.21 29.77
CA ALA A 76 -3.48 1.14 30.13
C ALA A 76 -3.82 2.02 28.90
N ILE A 77 -3.47 1.58 27.69
CA ILE A 77 -3.78 2.27 26.44
C ILE A 77 -5.02 1.59 25.86
N VAL A 78 -6.18 2.26 26.00
CA VAL A 78 -7.49 1.70 25.63
C VAL A 78 -8.01 2.27 24.31
N VAL A 79 -7.31 3.27 23.73
CA VAL A 79 -7.68 3.93 22.48
C VAL A 79 -6.43 4.01 21.60
N PRO A 80 -6.51 3.70 20.30
CA PRO A 80 -5.45 4.06 19.35
C PRO A 80 -5.28 5.57 19.38
N GLN A 81 -4.18 6.05 19.96
CA GLN A 81 -3.84 7.45 19.90
C GLN A 81 -3.32 7.72 18.49
N PHE A 82 -4.19 7.86 17.48
CA PHE A 82 -3.84 8.19 16.09
C PHE A 82 -3.03 9.49 16.02
N LYS A 83 -1.77 9.43 16.42
CA LYS A 83 -0.87 10.56 16.58
C LYS A 83 -0.20 10.76 15.24
N ALA A 84 -0.18 12.00 14.78
CA ALA A 84 0.74 12.38 13.72
C ALA A 84 2.17 12.30 14.30
N ALA A 85 3.03 11.56 13.62
CA ALA A 85 4.43 11.28 13.99
C ALA A 85 5.14 12.41 14.75
N GLY A 86 5.84 12.06 15.85
CA GLY A 86 6.60 13.03 16.66
C GLY A 86 7.29 12.49 17.91
N THR A 87 7.07 11.24 18.30
CA THR A 87 7.85 10.59 19.37
C THR A 87 8.83 9.60 18.74
N ALA A 88 10.11 9.77 19.01
CA ALA A 88 11.16 8.86 18.57
C ALA A 88 10.96 7.47 19.20
N GLY A 89 10.25 6.59 18.50
CA GLY A 89 9.92 5.22 18.89
C GLY A 89 8.79 4.69 18.02
N TRP A 90 8.80 3.40 17.70
CA TRP A 90 7.69 2.72 17.03
C TRP A 90 6.43 2.89 17.89
N ASP A 91 5.45 3.64 17.37
CA ASP A 91 4.17 3.84 18.04
C ASP A 91 3.12 2.96 17.32
N PRO A 92 2.56 1.94 17.98
CA PRO A 92 1.45 1.15 17.45
C PRO A 92 0.20 1.99 17.10
N THR A 93 0.23 3.27 17.44
CA THR A 93 -0.79 4.27 17.21
C THR A 93 -0.35 5.40 16.25
N ASP A 94 0.76 5.25 15.51
CA ASP A 94 1.28 6.20 14.48
C ASP A 94 0.36 6.38 13.24
N GLY A 95 -0.91 6.04 13.39
CA GLY A 95 -1.97 6.38 12.48
C GLY A 95 -2.03 5.56 11.20
N GLY A 96 -1.24 4.49 11.05
CA GLY A 96 -1.30 3.63 9.87
C GLY A 96 -0.30 3.95 8.76
N GLY A 97 0.77 4.71 9.05
CA GLY A 97 1.91 4.82 8.12
C GLY A 97 1.78 5.90 7.06
N PHE A 98 1.26 7.09 7.42
CA PHE A 98 1.08 8.24 6.52
C PHE A 98 2.27 8.50 5.59
N SER A 99 3.49 8.60 6.13
CA SER A 99 4.69 8.88 5.35
C SER A 99 5.03 7.76 4.36
N SER A 100 4.83 6.50 4.76
CA SER A 100 5.04 5.33 3.91
C SER A 100 4.10 5.33 2.70
N TYR A 101 2.83 5.70 2.89
CA TYR A 101 1.90 5.88 1.78
C TYR A 101 2.38 6.93 0.77
N TYR A 102 2.78 8.12 1.21
CA TYR A 102 3.25 9.16 0.28
C TYR A 102 4.58 8.80 -0.40
N SER A 103 5.44 8.04 0.27
CA SER A 103 6.64 7.46 -0.36
C SER A 103 6.26 6.53 -1.51
N GLY A 104 5.31 5.60 -1.27
CA GLY A 104 4.78 4.72 -2.31
C GLY A 104 4.07 5.46 -3.45
N ILE A 105 3.21 6.44 -3.11
CA ILE A 105 2.52 7.30 -4.08
C ILE A 105 3.54 8.05 -4.97
N ASN A 106 4.65 8.52 -4.41
CA ASN A 106 5.70 9.16 -5.19
C ASN A 106 6.34 8.22 -6.23
N GLN A 107 6.58 6.97 -5.86
CA GLN A 107 7.08 5.95 -6.79
C GLN A 107 6.07 5.65 -7.90
N VAL A 108 4.79 5.53 -7.55
CA VAL A 108 3.70 5.35 -8.51
C VAL A 108 3.59 6.55 -9.46
N ASN A 109 3.62 7.77 -8.94
CA ASN A 109 3.57 8.99 -9.77
C ASN A 109 4.76 9.07 -10.73
N THR A 110 5.93 8.56 -10.34
CA THR A 110 7.11 8.49 -11.21
C THR A 110 6.84 7.59 -12.41
N VAL A 111 6.27 6.40 -12.19
CA VAL A 111 5.87 5.49 -13.28
C VAL A 111 4.82 6.16 -14.18
N LEU A 112 3.76 6.73 -13.59
CA LEU A 112 2.68 7.37 -14.34
C LEU A 112 3.14 8.56 -15.19
N LYS A 113 4.13 9.33 -14.72
CA LYS A 113 4.65 10.48 -15.44
C LYS A 113 5.54 10.11 -16.63
N TYR A 114 6.48 9.19 -16.42
CA TYR A 114 7.56 8.96 -17.38
C TYR A 114 7.31 7.79 -18.34
N LEU A 115 6.61 6.74 -17.90
CA LEU A 115 6.34 5.57 -18.74
C LEU A 115 5.62 5.89 -20.07
N PRO A 116 4.65 6.83 -20.14
CA PRO A 116 4.00 7.17 -21.41
C PRO A 116 4.98 7.62 -22.51
N GLY A 117 6.10 8.24 -22.13
CA GLY A 117 7.14 8.72 -23.06
C GLY A 117 8.12 7.64 -23.52
N VAL A 118 8.07 6.43 -22.95
CA VAL A 118 8.98 5.33 -23.31
C VAL A 118 8.55 4.68 -24.62
N ALA A 119 9.50 4.46 -25.53
CA ALA A 119 9.28 3.73 -26.78
C ALA A 119 9.13 2.23 -26.50
N ALA A 120 7.90 1.73 -26.51
CA ALA A 120 7.55 0.35 -26.18
C ALA A 120 6.20 -0.07 -26.76
N GLU A 121 5.91 -1.37 -26.74
CA GLU A 121 4.61 -1.92 -27.11
C GLU A 121 3.50 -1.37 -26.19
N GLU A 122 2.44 -0.82 -26.78
CA GLU A 122 1.38 -0.12 -26.02
C GLU A 122 0.68 -1.02 -25.01
N SER A 123 0.45 -2.29 -25.35
CA SER A 123 -0.14 -3.29 -24.44
C SER A 123 0.66 -3.44 -23.14
N LYS A 124 2.00 -3.43 -23.23
CA LYS A 124 2.90 -3.56 -22.07
C LYS A 124 2.95 -2.28 -21.25
N LYS A 125 2.91 -1.12 -21.90
CA LYS A 125 2.79 0.16 -21.17
C LYS A 125 1.46 0.26 -20.44
N ASN A 126 0.36 -0.11 -21.10
CA ASN A 126 -0.98 -0.09 -20.52
C ASN A 126 -1.08 -1.00 -19.31
N ASP A 127 -0.51 -2.21 -19.38
CA ASP A 127 -0.48 -3.12 -18.23
C ASP A 127 0.20 -2.48 -17.00
N LEU A 128 1.41 -1.93 -17.19
CA LEU A 128 2.15 -1.27 -16.10
C LEU A 128 1.47 0.01 -15.59
N LEU A 129 0.91 0.83 -16.49
CA LEU A 129 0.17 2.04 -16.13
C LEU A 129 -1.11 1.70 -15.36
N GLY A 130 -1.84 0.69 -15.79
CA GLY A 130 -3.06 0.24 -15.13
C GLY A 130 -2.79 -0.27 -13.71
N GLN A 131 -1.71 -1.03 -13.53
CA GLN A 131 -1.23 -1.44 -12.21
C GLN A 131 -0.83 -0.24 -11.34
N ALA A 132 -0.10 0.74 -11.90
CA ALA A 132 0.29 1.95 -11.19
C ALA A 132 -0.94 2.76 -10.72
N TYR A 133 -1.93 2.98 -11.58
CA TYR A 133 -3.17 3.64 -11.21
C TYR A 133 -3.92 2.89 -10.10
N PHE A 134 -4.01 1.55 -10.17
CA PHE A 134 -4.61 0.75 -9.11
C PHE A 134 -3.89 0.94 -7.77
N LEU A 135 -2.55 0.90 -7.74
CA LEU A 135 -1.78 1.11 -6.50
C LEU A 135 -2.00 2.51 -5.91
N ARG A 136 -2.07 3.56 -6.75
CA ARG A 136 -2.37 4.92 -6.26
C ARG A 136 -3.78 5.01 -5.68
N ALA A 137 -4.75 4.38 -6.33
CA ALA A 137 -6.13 4.32 -5.86
C ALA A 137 -6.24 3.61 -4.51
N LEU A 138 -5.57 2.45 -4.36
CA LEU A 138 -5.53 1.70 -3.11
C LEU A 138 -4.92 2.55 -1.98
N ALA A 139 -3.75 3.15 -2.21
CA ALA A 139 -3.09 4.01 -1.24
C ALA A 139 -3.95 5.20 -0.80
N TYR A 140 -4.60 5.90 -1.73
CA TYR A 140 -5.48 7.03 -1.38
C TYR A 140 -6.78 6.60 -0.72
N PHE A 141 -7.35 5.46 -1.10
CA PHE A 141 -8.52 4.91 -0.43
C PHE A 141 -8.21 4.60 1.03
N ASP A 142 -7.03 4.03 1.28
CA ASP A 142 -6.55 3.67 2.60
C ASP A 142 -6.23 4.87 3.48
N LEU A 143 -5.53 5.86 2.91
CA LEU A 143 -5.37 7.16 3.55
C LEU A 143 -6.72 7.80 3.89
N ALA A 144 -7.72 7.69 3.00
CA ALA A 144 -9.02 8.30 3.20
C ALA A 144 -9.80 7.65 4.37
N ARG A 145 -9.80 6.32 4.45
CA ARG A 145 -10.49 5.59 5.54
C ARG A 145 -9.84 5.80 6.90
N THR A 146 -8.54 6.11 6.94
CA THR A 146 -7.83 6.34 8.21
C THR A 146 -7.81 7.81 8.65
N TYR A 147 -7.63 8.75 7.72
CA TYR A 147 -7.39 10.18 8.04
C TYR A 147 -8.49 11.14 7.55
N GLY A 148 -9.51 10.62 6.87
CA GLY A 148 -10.52 11.43 6.17
C GLY A 148 -9.93 12.07 4.92
N GLY A 149 -10.07 13.39 4.76
CA GLY A 149 -9.36 14.10 3.69
C GLY A 149 -7.84 13.96 3.81
N VAL A 150 -7.08 14.07 2.71
CA VAL A 150 -5.60 14.11 2.71
C VAL A 150 -5.11 14.97 1.54
N GLN A 151 -3.80 15.26 1.47
CA GLN A 151 -3.21 15.98 0.34
C GLN A 151 -3.19 15.10 -0.92
N LEU A 152 -3.72 15.60 -2.03
CA LEU A 152 -3.60 14.93 -3.32
C LEU A 152 -2.31 15.40 -4.00
N ILE A 153 -1.28 14.54 -3.98
CA ILE A 153 0.01 14.74 -4.63
C ILE A 153 0.06 13.74 -5.80
N LEU A 154 -0.26 14.22 -7.00
CA LEU A 154 -0.43 13.37 -8.19
C LEU A 154 0.76 13.42 -9.16
N GLU A 155 1.74 14.25 -8.84
CA GLU A 155 3.01 14.38 -9.55
C GLU A 155 4.15 13.81 -8.70
N PRO A 156 5.22 13.27 -9.32
CA PRO A 156 6.40 12.85 -8.57
C PRO A 156 7.16 14.05 -8.02
N SER A 157 7.98 13.80 -7.01
CA SER A 157 8.90 14.77 -6.43
C SER A 157 10.11 14.94 -7.35
N GLU A 158 10.15 16.06 -8.09
CA GLU A 158 11.28 16.43 -8.94
C GLU A 158 12.18 17.51 -8.30
N SER A 159 11.69 18.14 -7.23
CA SER A 159 12.42 19.12 -6.43
C SER A 159 12.02 19.02 -4.95
N PRO A 160 12.84 19.55 -4.02
CA PRO A 160 12.51 19.59 -2.59
C PRO A 160 11.25 20.40 -2.25
N ASP A 161 10.79 21.27 -3.15
CA ASP A 161 9.59 22.08 -2.96
C ASP A 161 8.32 21.42 -3.57
N ASN A 162 8.44 20.25 -4.22
CA ASN A 162 7.27 19.54 -4.75
C ASN A 162 6.28 19.21 -3.62
N GLY A 163 5.00 19.51 -3.84
CA GLY A 163 3.95 19.30 -2.86
C GLY A 163 3.93 20.29 -1.68
N LYS A 164 4.91 21.21 -1.57
CA LYS A 164 4.95 22.21 -0.52
C LYS A 164 3.76 23.15 -0.60
N GLY A 165 3.05 23.31 0.52
CA GLY A 165 1.84 24.14 0.59
C GLY A 165 0.58 23.48 0.02
N THR A 166 0.64 22.21 -0.41
CA THR A 166 -0.56 21.47 -0.82
C THR A 166 -1.53 21.38 0.35
N ARG A 167 -2.72 21.92 0.14
CA ARG A 167 -3.78 21.89 1.16
C ARG A 167 -4.41 20.50 1.23
N LYS A 168 -4.90 20.15 2.41
CA LYS A 168 -5.69 18.94 2.63
C LYS A 168 -6.95 19.02 1.74
N SER A 169 -7.15 18.03 0.87
CA SER A 169 -8.40 17.86 0.12
C SER A 169 -9.48 17.30 1.03
N SER A 170 -10.76 17.42 0.65
CA SER A 170 -11.85 16.78 1.40
C SER A 170 -11.84 15.26 1.22
N TYR A 171 -12.49 14.51 2.12
CA TYR A 171 -12.67 13.06 1.97
C TYR A 171 -13.34 12.71 0.63
N ALA A 172 -14.36 13.48 0.24
CA ALA A 172 -15.06 13.30 -1.03
C ALA A 172 -14.15 13.54 -2.25
N ASP A 173 -13.28 14.55 -2.20
CA ASP A 173 -12.33 14.81 -3.28
C ASP A 173 -11.28 13.70 -3.40
N VAL A 174 -10.82 13.15 -2.28
CA VAL A 174 -9.90 12.01 -2.28
C VAL A 174 -10.58 10.78 -2.91
N LEU A 175 -11.81 10.45 -2.50
CA LEU A 175 -12.55 9.34 -3.11
C LEU A 175 -12.88 9.56 -4.59
N LYS A 176 -13.07 10.81 -5.02
CA LYS A 176 -13.19 11.14 -6.44
C LYS A 176 -11.91 10.81 -7.20
N GLN A 177 -10.74 11.13 -6.63
CA GLN A 177 -9.46 10.76 -7.22
C GLN A 177 -9.26 9.23 -7.26
N VAL A 178 -9.63 8.52 -6.19
CA VAL A 178 -9.61 7.05 -6.14
C VAL A 178 -10.44 6.47 -7.29
N LYS A 179 -11.67 6.94 -7.50
CA LYS A 179 -12.53 6.49 -8.60
C LYS A 179 -11.91 6.78 -9.97
N ALA A 180 -11.35 7.97 -10.17
CA ALA A 180 -10.70 8.34 -11.41
C ALA A 180 -9.50 7.43 -11.74
N ASP A 181 -8.65 7.13 -10.74
CA ASP A 181 -7.53 6.20 -10.91
C ASP A 181 -8.03 4.78 -11.21
N LEU A 182 -9.08 4.30 -10.54
CA LEU A 182 -9.68 2.98 -10.84
C LEU A 182 -10.34 2.91 -12.22
N GLU A 183 -10.86 4.01 -12.75
CA GLU A 183 -11.36 4.11 -14.12
C GLU A 183 -10.23 4.01 -15.14
N GLN A 184 -9.10 4.69 -14.90
CA GLN A 184 -7.91 4.55 -15.75
C GLN A 184 -7.39 3.11 -15.70
N ALA A 185 -7.26 2.53 -14.50
CA ALA A 185 -6.81 1.15 -14.32
C ALA A 185 -7.70 0.14 -15.06
N GLU A 186 -9.03 0.26 -14.96
CA GLU A 186 -9.97 -0.60 -15.71
C GLU A 186 -9.80 -0.45 -17.23
N SER A 187 -9.58 0.76 -17.73
CA SER A 187 -9.47 0.99 -19.18
C SER A 187 -8.18 0.45 -19.80
N LEU A 188 -7.13 0.26 -18.98
CA LEU A 188 -5.79 -0.14 -19.40
C LEU A 188 -5.52 -1.62 -19.18
N LEU A 189 -6.11 -2.24 -18.15
CA LEU A 189 -5.92 -3.64 -17.82
C LEU A 189 -6.88 -4.55 -18.61
N GLY A 190 -6.33 -5.59 -19.22
CA GLY A 190 -7.13 -6.63 -19.89
C GLY A 190 -7.84 -7.58 -18.91
N ASP A 191 -8.70 -8.44 -19.45
CA ASP A 191 -9.45 -9.48 -18.70
C ASP A 191 -8.61 -10.72 -18.34
N GLY A 192 -7.35 -10.75 -18.77
CA GLY A 192 -6.38 -11.75 -18.37
C GLY A 192 -6.11 -11.74 -16.86
N LEU A 193 -5.70 -12.89 -16.33
CA LEU A 193 -5.20 -13.02 -14.97
C LEU A 193 -3.81 -13.65 -15.03
N ALA A 194 -2.80 -12.81 -15.29
CA ALA A 194 -1.41 -13.25 -15.37
C ALA A 194 -0.85 -13.64 -14.00
N SER A 195 -1.23 -12.88 -12.97
CA SER A 195 -0.83 -13.10 -11.59
C SER A 195 -1.87 -12.50 -10.64
N LYS A 196 -1.94 -13.06 -9.43
CA LYS A 196 -2.66 -12.48 -8.28
C LYS A 196 -1.74 -11.60 -7.42
N ALA A 197 -0.42 -11.68 -7.66
CA ALA A 197 0.58 -10.86 -6.97
C ALA A 197 0.67 -9.42 -7.50
N THR A 198 0.08 -9.16 -8.66
CA THR A 198 0.02 -7.86 -9.30
C THR A 198 -1.42 -7.51 -9.60
N ALA A 199 -1.72 -6.21 -9.66
CA ALA A 199 -3.06 -5.75 -9.95
C ALA A 199 -3.54 -6.25 -11.32
N SER A 200 -4.75 -6.79 -11.34
CA SER A 200 -5.48 -7.18 -12.55
C SER A 200 -6.78 -6.39 -12.62
N VAL A 201 -7.49 -6.45 -13.75
CA VAL A 201 -8.82 -5.83 -13.84
C VAL A 201 -9.79 -6.38 -12.78
N TRP A 202 -9.59 -7.63 -12.35
CA TRP A 202 -10.38 -8.26 -11.29
C TRP A 202 -10.12 -7.63 -9.93
N ALA A 203 -8.86 -7.26 -9.64
CA ALA A 203 -8.51 -6.49 -8.46
C ALA A 203 -9.13 -5.09 -8.49
N VAL A 204 -9.14 -4.43 -9.66
CA VAL A 204 -9.83 -3.16 -9.87
C VAL A 204 -11.32 -3.29 -9.57
N TYR A 205 -11.99 -4.34 -10.05
CA TYR A 205 -13.40 -4.58 -9.74
C TYR A 205 -13.66 -4.83 -8.26
N ALA A 206 -12.83 -5.62 -7.59
CA ALA A 206 -12.95 -5.84 -6.15
C ALA A 206 -12.79 -4.53 -5.36
N LEU A 207 -11.82 -3.69 -5.72
CA LEU A 207 -11.61 -2.40 -5.05
C LEU A 207 -12.72 -1.40 -5.38
N LYS A 208 -13.22 -1.34 -6.63
CA LYS A 208 -14.39 -0.53 -6.99
C LYS A 208 -15.62 -0.92 -6.18
N ALA A 209 -15.89 -2.22 -6.02
CA ALA A 209 -16.98 -2.70 -5.20
C ALA A 209 -16.86 -2.21 -3.74
N ARG A 210 -15.65 -2.30 -3.16
CA ARG A 210 -15.36 -1.81 -1.81
C ARG A 210 -15.55 -0.30 -1.68
N VAL A 211 -15.03 0.49 -2.64
CA VAL A 211 -15.19 1.96 -2.65
C VAL A 211 -16.66 2.34 -2.75
N CYS A 212 -17.42 1.69 -3.64
CA CYS A 212 -18.86 1.90 -3.77
C CYS A 212 -19.61 1.56 -2.47
N LEU A 213 -19.22 0.50 -1.76
CA LEU A 213 -19.80 0.15 -0.46
C LEU A 213 -19.59 1.26 0.58
N TYR A 214 -18.39 1.83 0.66
CA TYR A 214 -18.09 2.96 1.55
C TYR A 214 -18.84 4.24 1.19
N LEU A 215 -19.24 4.38 -0.07
CA LEU A 215 -20.04 5.49 -0.58
C LEU A 215 -21.55 5.23 -0.53
N GLU A 216 -21.97 4.09 0.04
CA GLU A 216 -23.37 3.64 0.05
C GLU A 216 -23.99 3.51 -1.36
N GLN A 217 -23.15 3.25 -2.36
CA GLN A 217 -23.51 3.01 -3.75
C GLN A 217 -23.76 1.50 -3.95
N TRP A 218 -24.86 1.01 -3.36
CA TRP A 218 -25.14 -0.42 -3.22
C TRP A 218 -25.26 -1.15 -4.57
N ASP A 219 -25.92 -0.53 -5.54
CA ASP A 219 -26.15 -1.13 -6.86
C ASP A 219 -24.84 -1.27 -7.64
N GLU A 220 -24.01 -0.23 -7.67
CA GLU A 220 -22.68 -0.28 -8.28
C GLU A 220 -21.75 -1.25 -7.55
N ALA A 221 -21.82 -1.29 -6.21
CA ALA A 221 -21.05 -2.26 -5.41
C ALA A 221 -21.41 -3.70 -5.81
N ALA A 222 -22.70 -4.02 -5.88
CA ALA A 222 -23.18 -5.32 -6.32
C ALA A 222 -22.79 -5.62 -7.77
N GLN A 223 -22.84 -4.63 -8.67
CA GLN A 223 -22.44 -4.78 -10.06
C GLN A 223 -20.96 -5.17 -10.19
N TYR A 224 -20.05 -4.43 -9.54
CA TYR A 224 -18.62 -4.71 -9.61
C TYR A 224 -18.25 -6.02 -8.92
N ALA A 225 -18.86 -6.35 -7.78
CA ALA A 225 -18.69 -7.65 -7.14
C ALA A 225 -19.16 -8.80 -8.04
N SER A 226 -20.30 -8.62 -8.72
CA SER A 226 -20.84 -9.62 -9.66
C SER A 226 -19.92 -9.87 -10.85
N LYS A 227 -19.17 -8.86 -11.33
CA LYS A 227 -18.15 -9.08 -12.37
C LYS A 227 -17.07 -10.06 -11.91
N VAL A 228 -16.61 -9.97 -10.66
CA VAL A 228 -15.60 -10.89 -10.11
C VAL A 228 -16.20 -12.28 -9.90
N ILE A 229 -17.39 -12.37 -9.28
CA ILE A 229 -18.08 -13.64 -9.01
C ILE A 229 -18.38 -14.40 -10.31
N GLY A 230 -18.87 -13.69 -11.34
CA GLY A 230 -19.22 -14.27 -12.64
C GLY A 230 -18.02 -14.55 -13.55
N SER A 231 -16.80 -14.18 -13.17
CA SER A 231 -15.61 -14.31 -14.01
C SER A 231 -15.14 -15.75 -14.22
N GLY A 232 -15.46 -16.65 -13.28
CA GLY A 232 -14.92 -18.01 -13.22
C GLY A 232 -13.41 -18.08 -12.94
N LYS A 233 -12.75 -16.97 -12.56
CA LYS A 233 -11.30 -16.90 -12.29
C LYS A 233 -10.90 -17.25 -10.85
N PHE A 234 -11.86 -17.24 -9.93
CA PHE A 234 -11.64 -17.42 -8.49
C PHE A 234 -12.63 -18.44 -7.93
N SER A 235 -12.27 -19.09 -6.83
CA SER A 235 -13.13 -20.04 -6.13
C SER A 235 -12.82 -20.06 -4.64
N LEU A 236 -13.85 -20.29 -3.82
CA LEU A 236 -13.69 -20.45 -2.39
C LEU A 236 -12.78 -21.64 -2.06
N THR A 237 -11.93 -21.49 -1.04
CA THR A 237 -11.17 -22.60 -0.51
C THR A 237 -12.12 -23.54 0.24
N PRO A 238 -11.95 -24.88 0.15
CA PRO A 238 -12.85 -25.81 0.83
C PRO A 238 -12.87 -25.66 2.36
N GLU A 239 -11.73 -25.25 2.92
CA GLU A 239 -11.54 -25.00 4.34
C GLU A 239 -11.19 -23.54 4.57
N ILE A 240 -11.62 -22.98 5.70
CA ILE A 240 -11.43 -21.57 6.03
C ILE A 240 -9.96 -21.19 6.21
N THR A 241 -9.13 -22.17 6.57
CA THR A 241 -7.69 -22.02 6.73
C THR A 241 -6.94 -22.17 5.41
N GLY A 242 -7.65 -22.57 4.34
CA GLY A 242 -7.06 -22.83 3.03
C GLY A 242 -6.37 -21.62 2.41
N ILE A 243 -6.78 -20.41 2.79
CA ILE A 243 -6.15 -19.16 2.34
C ILE A 243 -4.74 -18.95 2.92
N TYR A 244 -4.40 -19.61 4.02
CA TYR A 244 -3.10 -19.46 4.68
C TYR A 244 -2.08 -20.50 4.23
N ASN A 245 -2.52 -21.67 3.72
CA ASN A 245 -1.66 -22.81 3.40
C ASN A 245 -0.63 -22.53 2.27
N ALA A 246 -0.89 -21.55 1.42
CA ALA A 246 -0.02 -21.14 0.33
C ALA A 246 -0.41 -19.73 -0.16
N PRO A 247 0.56 -18.93 -0.63
CA PRO A 247 0.26 -17.65 -1.23
C PRO A 247 -0.56 -17.81 -2.51
N LEU A 248 -1.30 -16.76 -2.88
CA LEU A 248 -2.09 -16.69 -4.11
C LEU A 248 -3.18 -17.77 -4.22
N SER A 249 -3.83 -18.07 -3.09
CA SER A 249 -4.89 -19.07 -2.96
C SER A 249 -6.02 -18.89 -3.99
N SER A 250 -6.91 -19.88 -4.15
CA SER A 250 -8.01 -19.78 -5.10
C SER A 250 -8.98 -18.61 -4.82
N GLU A 251 -9.03 -18.14 -3.57
CA GLU A 251 -9.81 -16.96 -3.14
C GLU A 251 -9.07 -15.63 -3.37
N SER A 252 -7.75 -15.66 -3.51
CA SER A 252 -6.93 -14.46 -3.67
C SER A 252 -7.22 -13.76 -5.00
N ILE A 253 -7.72 -12.54 -4.93
CA ILE A 253 -7.97 -11.65 -6.09
C ILE A 253 -6.76 -10.76 -6.35
N PHE A 254 -6.19 -10.22 -5.27
CA PHE A 254 -4.95 -9.47 -5.24
C PHE A 254 -4.27 -9.70 -3.90
N GLU A 255 -2.98 -10.02 -3.92
CA GLU A 255 -2.23 -10.35 -2.72
C GLU A 255 -0.78 -9.90 -2.84
N LEU A 256 -0.32 -9.15 -1.85
CA LEU A 256 1.07 -8.77 -1.74
C LEU A 256 1.86 -9.97 -1.19
N VAL A 257 2.83 -10.45 -1.95
CA VAL A 257 3.52 -11.72 -1.65
C VAL A 257 4.80 -11.47 -0.86
N PHE A 258 4.87 -12.05 0.32
CA PHE A 258 6.06 -12.01 1.19
C PHE A 258 6.94 -13.25 0.97
N SER A 259 8.23 -13.13 1.29
CA SER A 259 9.16 -14.25 1.28
C SER A 259 9.92 -14.35 2.61
N SER A 260 10.69 -15.43 2.81
CA SER A 260 11.56 -15.53 3.99
C SER A 260 12.68 -14.48 4.01
N ALA A 261 13.11 -13.99 2.85
CA ALA A 261 14.10 -12.92 2.71
C ALA A 261 13.47 -11.52 2.81
N ASP A 262 12.16 -11.42 2.59
CA ASP A 262 11.38 -10.20 2.56
C ASP A 262 10.07 -10.42 3.34
N ARG A 263 10.24 -10.57 4.66
CA ARG A 263 9.16 -10.83 5.61
C ARG A 263 8.85 -9.57 6.36
N LEU A 264 7.57 -9.18 6.41
CA LEU A 264 7.15 -8.12 7.32
C LEU A 264 7.15 -8.58 8.76
N PRO A 265 7.64 -7.77 9.71
CA PRO A 265 7.64 -8.11 11.12
C PRO A 265 6.24 -8.08 11.75
N PHE A 266 5.18 -7.80 10.99
CA PHE A 266 3.80 -7.73 11.48
C PHE A 266 3.39 -8.94 12.34
N PHE A 267 3.79 -10.16 11.93
CA PHE A 267 3.48 -11.37 12.69
C PHE A 267 4.01 -11.33 14.13
N THR A 268 5.12 -10.63 14.36
CA THR A 268 5.72 -10.51 15.71
C THR A 268 4.80 -9.79 16.68
N TYR A 269 3.84 -8.99 16.21
CA TYR A 269 2.91 -8.29 17.09
C TYR A 269 1.83 -9.22 17.67
N TYR A 270 1.52 -10.32 16.99
CA TYR A 270 0.43 -11.22 17.37
C TYR A 270 0.92 -12.57 17.91
N LEU A 271 2.13 -13.00 17.54
CA LEU A 271 2.66 -14.27 18.01
C LEU A 271 3.33 -14.15 19.39
N PRO A 272 3.25 -15.21 20.22
CA PRO A 272 3.98 -15.30 21.48
C PRO A 272 5.49 -15.51 21.30
N SER A 273 6.26 -15.34 22.38
CA SER A 273 7.73 -15.36 22.37
C SER A 273 8.34 -16.71 22.01
N ASP A 274 7.67 -17.81 22.34
CA ASP A 274 8.03 -19.17 21.91
C ASP A 274 7.87 -19.39 20.39
N LYS A 275 7.13 -18.50 19.73
CA LYS A 275 6.97 -18.42 18.27
C LYS A 275 7.72 -17.23 17.65
N GLY A 276 8.62 -16.60 18.41
CA GLY A 276 9.44 -15.49 17.95
C GLY A 276 8.72 -14.14 17.84
N GLY A 277 7.55 -13.99 18.48
CA GLY A 277 6.83 -12.73 18.58
C GLY A 277 6.90 -12.06 19.95
N ARG A 278 6.24 -10.91 20.07
CA ARG A 278 6.17 -10.05 21.25
C ARG A 278 4.81 -10.12 21.97
N LEU A 279 3.79 -10.69 21.32
CA LEU A 279 2.41 -10.74 21.78
C LEU A 279 1.89 -9.37 22.24
N ASP A 280 2.08 -8.36 21.39
CA ASP A 280 1.57 -7.01 21.65
C ASP A 280 0.05 -7.00 21.62
N TYR A 281 -0.55 -7.74 20.68
CA TYR A 281 -1.99 -7.82 20.52
C TYR A 281 -2.51 -9.23 20.75
N ILE A 282 -3.67 -9.32 21.38
CA ILE A 282 -4.48 -10.54 21.46
C ILE A 282 -5.87 -10.28 20.86
N PRO A 283 -6.54 -11.30 20.32
CA PRO A 283 -7.97 -11.20 19.99
C PRO A 283 -8.78 -10.75 21.21
N ASN A 284 -9.78 -9.90 20.99
CA ASN A 284 -10.69 -9.48 22.04
C ASN A 284 -11.47 -10.70 22.58
N PRO A 285 -11.57 -10.90 23.92
CA PRO A 285 -12.32 -11.99 24.52
C PRO A 285 -13.77 -12.12 24.04
N ASP A 286 -14.45 -11.01 23.75
CA ASP A 286 -15.82 -11.03 23.23
C ASP A 286 -15.87 -11.62 21.81
N LEU A 287 -14.94 -11.20 20.94
CA LEU A 287 -14.77 -11.80 19.61
C LEU A 287 -14.41 -13.29 19.72
N VAL A 288 -13.52 -13.66 20.64
CA VAL A 288 -13.15 -15.06 20.87
C VAL A 288 -14.37 -15.88 21.28
N ALA A 289 -15.22 -15.35 22.17
CA ALA A 289 -16.45 -16.04 22.58
C ALA A 289 -17.39 -16.28 21.39
N GLU A 290 -17.51 -15.33 20.46
CA GLU A 290 -18.27 -15.52 19.22
C GLU A 290 -17.64 -16.55 18.29
N LEU A 291 -16.32 -16.52 18.12
CA LEU A 291 -15.59 -17.48 17.27
C LEU A 291 -15.68 -18.91 17.80
N LEU A 292 -15.66 -19.09 19.13
CA LEU A 292 -15.78 -20.40 19.77
C LEU A 292 -17.22 -20.90 19.87
N ASN A 293 -18.21 -20.03 19.73
CA ASN A 293 -19.61 -20.42 19.73
C ASN A 293 -19.94 -21.19 18.43
N PRO A 294 -20.31 -22.49 18.49
CA PRO A 294 -20.56 -23.29 17.30
C PRO A 294 -21.70 -22.75 16.41
N ALA A 295 -22.66 -22.01 16.98
CA ALA A 295 -23.77 -21.43 16.26
C ALA A 295 -23.39 -20.14 15.50
N LEU A 296 -22.32 -19.46 15.89
CA LEU A 296 -21.87 -18.18 15.31
C LEU A 296 -20.56 -18.35 14.53
N GLY A 297 -19.53 -18.87 15.17
CA GLY A 297 -18.18 -19.00 14.62
C GLY A 297 -18.02 -20.16 13.64
N GLY A 298 -18.74 -21.27 13.85
CA GLY A 298 -18.63 -22.48 13.02
C GLY A 298 -17.18 -22.97 12.93
N LYS A 299 -16.63 -23.10 11.71
CA LYS A 299 -15.23 -23.50 11.49
C LYS A 299 -14.20 -22.42 11.88
N ARG A 300 -14.61 -21.17 12.14
CA ARG A 300 -13.69 -20.07 12.51
C ARG A 300 -13.05 -20.22 13.89
N ALA A 301 -13.57 -21.11 14.74
CA ALA A 301 -12.95 -21.45 16.01
C ALA A 301 -11.48 -21.89 15.85
N GLN A 302 -11.11 -22.42 14.68
CA GLN A 302 -9.74 -22.83 14.36
C GLN A 302 -8.76 -21.65 14.28
N LEU A 303 -9.24 -20.42 14.04
CA LEU A 303 -8.40 -19.23 13.85
C LEU A 303 -7.76 -18.73 15.16
N VAL A 304 -8.22 -19.23 16.31
CA VAL A 304 -7.74 -18.86 17.63
C VAL A 304 -7.43 -20.09 18.46
N ARG A 305 -6.46 -19.98 19.37
CA ARG A 305 -6.16 -21.02 20.36
C ARG A 305 -5.94 -20.43 21.74
N ASP A 306 -6.26 -21.21 22.76
CA ASP A 306 -5.88 -20.90 24.13
C ASP A 306 -4.37 -21.14 24.29
N LYS A 307 -3.63 -20.10 24.71
CA LYS A 307 -2.19 -20.23 25.01
C LYS A 307 -1.90 -20.60 26.47
N GLY A 308 -2.94 -20.77 27.28
CA GLY A 308 -2.88 -20.92 28.74
C GLY A 308 -3.38 -19.67 29.48
N ASP A 309 -3.77 -19.88 30.74
CA ASP A 309 -4.29 -18.86 31.67
C ASP A 309 -5.56 -18.14 31.19
N GLY A 310 -6.32 -18.77 30.27
CA GLY A 310 -7.54 -18.21 29.70
C GLY A 310 -7.32 -17.11 28.66
N VAL A 311 -6.08 -16.95 28.18
CA VAL A 311 -5.74 -15.98 27.13
C VAL A 311 -5.70 -16.67 25.78
N TYR A 312 -6.50 -16.16 24.83
CA TYR A 312 -6.49 -16.64 23.45
C TYR A 312 -5.53 -15.84 22.58
N VAL A 313 -4.94 -16.50 21.59
CA VAL A 313 -4.06 -15.91 20.57
C VAL A 313 -4.50 -16.36 19.19
N VAL A 314 -4.04 -15.66 18.15
CA VAL A 314 -4.23 -16.10 16.76
C VAL A 314 -3.45 -17.38 16.50
N GLU A 315 -4.03 -18.29 15.73
CA GLU A 315 -3.32 -19.49 15.27
C GLU A 315 -2.35 -19.14 14.15
N GLU A 316 -1.17 -19.75 14.16
CA GLU A 316 -0.19 -19.63 13.07
C GLU A 316 -0.42 -20.76 12.07
N TYR A 317 -0.59 -20.39 10.81
CA TYR A 317 -0.73 -21.33 9.70
C TYR A 317 0.53 -21.33 8.86
N ALA A 318 0.86 -22.49 8.29
CA ALA A 318 2.11 -22.75 7.55
C ALA A 318 2.09 -22.18 6.13
#